data_AF-A0A3B9KZJ4-F1
#
_entry.id   AF-A0A3B9KZJ4-F1
#
_cell.length_a   1.000
_cell.length_b   1.000
_cell.length_c   1.000
_cell.angle_alpha   90.00
_cell.angle_beta   90.00
_cell.angle_gamma   90.00
#
_symmetry.space_group_name_H-M   'P 1'
#
loop_
_entity.id
_entity.type
_entity.pdbx_description
1 polymer ?
#
loop_
_entity_poly.entity_id
_entity_poly.type
_entity_poly.pdbx_seq_one_letter_code
_entity_poly.pdbx_strand_id
1 'polypeptide(L)' 'NVRADLLQLANARGLSVSRLQTTDDDRLILQFEQAAPTLVYAWLADADDSYGIVPERVSMFAEPGGYVRASFEFAGGDT' A
#
# COMPACT_ATOMS: atom_id res chain seq x y z
N ASN A 1 -10.99 7.15 6.32
CA ASN A 1 -9.73 7.09 7.11
C ASN A 1 -8.79 6.22 6.32
N VAL A 2 -8.07 6.85 5.39
CA VAL A 2 -7.20 6.19 4.39
C VAL A 2 -6.30 5.13 5.01
N ARG A 3 -5.70 5.42 6.18
CA ARG A 3 -4.83 4.47 6.89
C ARG A 3 -5.56 3.16 7.24
N ALA A 4 -6.69 3.26 7.92
CA ALA A 4 -7.44 2.09 8.36
C ALA A 4 -7.96 1.26 7.18
N ASP A 5 -8.46 1.94 6.15
CA ASP A 5 -9.02 1.31 4.95
C ASP A 5 -7.93 0.52 4.19
N LEU A 6 -6.75 1.12 3.97
CA LEU A 6 -5.62 0.46 3.31
C LEU A 6 -5.10 -0.75 4.09
N LEU A 7 -5.01 -0.64 5.43
CA LEU A 7 -4.59 -1.75 6.29
C LEU A 7 -5.60 -2.89 6.27
N GLN A 8 -6.89 -2.58 6.31
CA GLN A 8 -7.95 -3.59 6.23
C GLN A 8 -7.85 -4.38 4.93
N LEU A 9 -7.71 -3.70 3.79
CA LEU A 9 -7.57 -4.34 2.48
C LEU A 9 -6.29 -5.19 2.39
N ALA A 10 -5.17 -4.70 2.92
CA ALA A 10 -3.92 -5.46 2.92
C ALA A 10 -4.06 -6.76 3.74
N ASN A 11 -4.62 -6.67 4.94
CA ASN A 11 -4.87 -7.81 5.81
C ASN A 11 -5.83 -8.83 5.17
N ALA A 12 -6.90 -8.36 4.53
CA ALA A 12 -7.87 -9.21 3.84
C ALA A 12 -7.23 -10.04 2.69
N ARG A 13 -6.13 -9.54 2.13
CA ARG A 13 -5.36 -10.21 1.05
C ARG A 13 -4.15 -11.00 1.53
N GLY A 14 -3.90 -11.04 2.84
CA GLY A 14 -2.71 -11.67 3.41
C GLY A 14 -1.40 -10.92 3.10
N LEU A 15 -1.48 -9.64 2.74
CA LEU A 15 -0.29 -8.79 2.56
C LEU A 15 0.22 -8.32 3.92
N SER A 16 1.51 -8.52 4.17
CA SER A 16 2.17 -8.04 5.39
C SER A 16 2.78 -6.65 5.18
N VAL A 17 2.16 -5.64 5.77
CA VAL A 17 2.68 -4.26 5.77
C VAL A 17 3.93 -4.19 6.65
N SER A 18 5.08 -3.88 6.07
CA SER A 18 6.36 -3.78 6.78
C SER A 18 6.63 -2.39 7.33
N ARG A 19 6.04 -1.36 6.72
CA ARG A 19 6.11 0.02 7.20
C ARG A 19 4.80 0.74 6.94
N LEU A 20 4.36 1.50 7.94
CA LEU A 20 3.27 2.45 7.84
C LEU A 20 3.67 3.72 8.59
N GLN A 21 3.82 4.83 7.89
CA GLN A 21 4.33 6.08 8.45
C GLN A 21 3.57 7.26 7.88
N THR A 22 3.18 8.21 8.73
CA THR A 22 2.72 9.53 8.27
C THR A 22 3.91 10.48 8.28
N THR A 23 4.12 11.22 7.19
CA THR A 23 5.17 12.25 7.08
C THR A 23 4.69 13.57 7.69
N ASP A 24 5.61 14.51 7.87
CA ASP A 24 5.30 15.85 8.39
C ASP A 24 4.36 16.64 7.45
N ASP A 25 4.33 16.28 6.16
CA ASP A 25 3.45 16.87 5.13
C ASP A 25 2.09 16.13 5.01
N ASP A 26 1.69 15.37 6.04
CA ASP A 26 0.46 14.56 6.08
C ASP A 26 0.33 13.56 4.92
N ARG A 27 1.46 13.00 4.46
CA ARG A 27 1.47 11.89 3.50
C ARG A 27 1.56 10.58 4.22
N LEU A 28 0.82 9.58 3.76
CA LEU A 28 0.90 8.23 4.28
C LEU A 28 1.83 7.38 3.40
N ILE A 29 2.92 6.89 3.97
CA ILE A 29 3.81 5.91 3.36
C ILE A 29 3.43 4.51 3.85
N LEU A 30 3.14 3.62 2.92
CA LEU A 30 2.90 2.20 3.17
C LEU A 30 3.88 1.36 2.36
N GLN A 31 4.57 0.43 3.02
CA GLN A 31 5.55 -0.45 2.38
C GLN A 31 5.22 -1.92 2.59
N PHE A 32 5.50 -2.71 1.56
CA PHE A 32 5.64 -4.17 1.62
C PHE A 32 7.11 -4.51 1.34
N GLU A 33 7.75 -5.30 2.21
CA GLU A 33 9.12 -5.75 1.97
C GLU A 33 9.21 -6.98 1.06
N GLN A 34 8.22 -7.86 1.14
CA GLN A 34 8.13 -9.06 0.32
C GLN A 34 6.64 -9.37 0.07
N ALA A 35 6.16 -9.11 -1.14
CA ALA A 35 4.79 -9.38 -1.53
C ALA A 35 4.70 -9.97 -2.94
N ALA A 36 3.72 -10.84 -3.18
CA ALA A 36 3.45 -11.31 -4.53
C ALA A 36 2.91 -10.13 -5.36
N PRO A 37 3.50 -9.79 -6.52
CA PRO A 37 3.10 -8.59 -7.28
C PRO A 37 1.62 -8.60 -7.70
N THR A 38 1.03 -9.76 -7.95
CA THR A 38 -0.40 -9.90 -8.25
C THR A 38 -1.29 -9.51 -7.08
N LEU A 39 -0.90 -9.82 -5.83
CA LEU A 39 -1.64 -9.42 -4.63
C LEU A 39 -1.52 -7.91 -4.38
N VAL A 40 -0.35 -7.33 -4.63
CA VAL A 40 -0.13 -5.88 -4.53
C VAL A 40 -0.99 -5.13 -5.54
N TYR A 41 -1.07 -5.60 -6.79
CA TYR A 41 -1.93 -5.02 -7.81
C TYR A 41 -3.42 -5.12 -7.41
N ALA A 42 -3.87 -6.29 -6.97
CA ALA A 42 -5.26 -6.48 -6.56
C ALA A 42 -5.64 -5.65 -5.32
N TRP A 43 -4.70 -5.45 -4.39
CA TRP A 43 -4.89 -4.56 -3.24
C TRP A 43 -5.05 -3.10 -3.67
N LEU A 44 -4.24 -2.64 -4.62
CA LEU A 44 -4.33 -1.29 -5.15
C LEU A 44 -5.65 -1.06 -5.91
N ALA A 45 -6.09 -2.05 -6.70
CA ALA A 45 -7.36 -2.00 -7.40
C ALA A 45 -8.55 -1.92 -6.42
N ASP A 46 -8.56 -2.73 -5.36
CA ASP A 46 -9.61 -2.66 -4.34
C ASP A 46 -9.66 -1.30 -3.63
N ALA A 47 -8.50 -0.67 -3.39
CA ALA A 47 -8.42 0.63 -2.73
C ALA A 47 -9.04 1.75 -3.59
N ASP A 48 -8.81 1.71 -4.90
CA ASP A 48 -9.44 2.62 -5.86
C ASP A 48 -10.94 2.33 -5.98
N ASP A 49 -11.32 1.08 -6.26
CA ASP A 49 -12.72 0.69 -6.50
C ASP A 49 -13.63 0.91 -5.27
N SER A 50 -13.12 0.64 -4.07
CA SER A 50 -13.93 0.69 -2.84
C SER A 50 -13.95 2.07 -2.20
N TYR A 51 -12.86 2.83 -2.33
CA TYR A 51 -12.64 4.05 -1.54
C TYR A 51 -12.13 5.24 -2.36
N GLY A 52 -11.83 5.07 -3.66
CA GLY A 52 -11.20 6.09 -4.50
C GLY A 52 -9.78 6.45 -4.07
N ILE A 53 -9.10 5.54 -3.34
CA ILE A 53 -7.76 5.80 -2.80
C ILE A 53 -6.72 5.41 -3.85
N VAL A 54 -5.99 6.41 -4.35
CA VAL A 54 -4.93 6.25 -5.34
C VAL A 54 -3.62 6.83 -4.78
N PRO A 55 -2.49 6.11 -4.86
CA PRO A 55 -1.20 6.63 -4.44
C PRO A 55 -0.71 7.72 -5.40
N GLU A 56 -0.11 8.77 -4.85
CA GLU A 56 0.56 9.81 -5.64
C GLU A 56 1.91 9.34 -6.17
N ARG A 57 2.58 8.45 -5.43
CA ARG A 57 3.87 7.88 -5.82
C ARG A 57 3.92 6.40 -5.50
N VAL A 58 4.50 5.65 -6.44
CA VAL A 58 4.74 4.22 -6.31
C VAL A 58 6.18 3.92 -6.67
N SER A 59 6.85 3.12 -5.84
CA SER A 59 8.14 2.51 -6.16
C SER A 59 8.02 1.00 -5.96
N MET A 60 8.42 0.21 -6.96
CA MET A 60 8.35 -1.24 -6.92
C MET A 60 9.64 -1.84 -7.46
N PHE A 61 10.24 -2.73 -6.67
CA PHE A 61 11.49 -3.38 -6.99
C PHE A 61 11.27 -4.89 -6.97
N ALA A 62 11.76 -5.57 -8.02
CA ALA A 62 11.75 -7.02 -8.06
C ALA A 62 12.71 -7.58 -7.01
N GLU A 63 12.25 -8.58 -6.26
CA GLU A 63 13.03 -9.33 -5.29
C GLU A 63 13.19 -10.79 -5.78
N PRO A 64 14.20 -11.53 -5.29
CA PRO A 64 14.34 -12.95 -5.60
C PRO A 64 13.07 -13.75 -5.28
N GLY A 65 12.85 -14.83 -6.03
CA GLY A 65 11.71 -15.73 -5.81
C GLY A 65 10.37 -15.21 -6.35
N GLY A 66 10.38 -14.16 -7.17
CA GLY A 66 9.18 -13.64 -7.84
C GLY A 66 8.35 -12.68 -6.96
N TYR A 67 8.91 -12.21 -5.86
CA TYR A 67 8.30 -11.22 -4.99
C TYR A 67 8.69 -9.79 -5.41
N VAL A 68 8.01 -8.82 -4.82
CA VAL A 68 8.37 -7.41 -4.92
C VAL A 68 8.50 -6.79 -3.54
N ARG A 69 9.40 -5.81 -3.46
CA ARG A 69 9.39 -4.76 -2.45
C ARG A 69 8.67 -3.57 -3.04
N ALA A 70 7.61 -3.10 -2.40
CA ALA A 70 6.79 -2.02 -2.92
C ALA A 70 6.56 -0.94 -1.85
N SER A 71 6.62 0.32 -2.26
CA SER A 71 6.35 1.48 -1.42
C SER A 71 5.35 2.38 -2.12
N PHE A 72 4.36 2.83 -1.37
CA PHE A 72 3.26 3.67 -1.82
C PHE A 72 3.18 4.91 -0.95
N GLU A 73 2.97 6.06 -1.58
CA GLU A 73 2.75 7.34 -0.91
C GLU A 73 1.35 7.84 -1.28
N PHE A 74 0.52 8.09 -0.26
CA PHE A 74 -0.87 8.55 -0.42
C PHE A 74 -1.05 9.93 0.21
N ALA A 75 -2.01 10.70 -0.32
CA ALA A 75 -2.44 11.95 0.28
C ALA A 75 -3.32 11.72 1.52
N GLY A 76 -3.02 12.42 2.62
CA GLY A 76 -3.89 12.51 3.81
C GLY A 76 -4.01 11.20 4.59
N GLY A 77 -3.33 11.09 5.72
CA GLY A 77 -3.39 9.88 6.56
C GLY A 77 -4.68 9.73 7.38
N ASP A 78 -5.42 10.83 7.58
CA ASP A 78 -6.48 10.93 8.60
C ASP A 78 -7.88 11.35 8.09
N THR A 79 -8.07 11.64 6.79
CA THR A 79 -9.41 11.93 6.23
C THR A 79 -10.23 10.69 5.87
#